data_AF-A0AAX7VS58-F1
#
_entry.id   AF-A0AAX7VS58-F1
#
_cell.length_a   1.000
_cell.length_b   1.000
_cell.length_c   1.000
_cell.angle_alpha   90.00
_cell.angle_beta   90.00
_cell.angle_gamma   90.00
#
_symmetry.space_group_name_H-M   'P 1'
#
loop_
_entity.id
_entity.type
_entity.pdbx_description
1 polymer ?
#
loop_
_entity_poly.entity_id
_entity_poly.type
_entity_poly.pdbx_seq_one_letter_code
_entity_poly.pdbx_strand_id
1 'polypeptide(L)'
;MPLGPWKKKNKSTKEHLVENEVVSGGHTGAGSLSKSAVNGAGLPAPPANLRPKLVFHTQLAHGSPTGRIEGFGNVKELYAKIAEVFNITPPEIILR
;
A
#
# COMPACT_ATOMS: atom_id res chain seq x y z
N MET A 1 58.79 6.80 -9.46
CA MET A 1 58.68 7.71 -8.28
C MET A 1 57.60 7.16 -7.35
N PRO A 2 57.75 7.30 -6.02
CA PRO A 2 57.09 6.48 -4.99
C PRO A 2 55.63 6.89 -4.69
N LEU A 3 54.90 5.95 -4.07
CA LEU A 3 53.46 6.01 -3.75
C LEU A 3 53.11 7.05 -2.67
N GLY A 4 52.04 7.83 -2.88
CA GLY A 4 51.37 8.63 -1.86
C GLY A 4 50.04 7.99 -1.43
N PRO A 5 49.71 7.88 -0.13
CA PRO A 5 48.50 7.19 0.35
C PRO A 5 47.28 8.13 0.34
N TRP A 6 46.36 7.94 -0.60
CA TRP A 6 45.06 8.62 -0.56
C TRP A 6 44.11 7.86 0.38
N LYS A 7 43.83 8.42 1.56
CA LYS A 7 42.69 8.05 2.41
C LYS A 7 41.46 8.87 1.99
N LYS A 8 40.43 8.23 1.43
CA LYS A 8 39.10 8.82 1.29
C LYS A 8 38.08 7.94 2.00
N LYS A 9 37.70 8.38 3.20
CA LYS A 9 36.58 7.89 3.98
C LYS A 9 35.33 8.64 3.48
N ASN A 10 34.36 7.93 2.93
CA ASN A 10 32.98 8.41 2.93
C ASN A 10 31.98 7.25 2.98
N LYS A 11 31.23 7.31 4.09
CA LYS A 11 29.82 6.94 4.25
C LYS A 11 29.44 5.52 3.85
N SER A 12 29.51 4.64 4.85
CA SER A 12 28.61 3.49 4.94
C SER A 12 27.17 4.00 4.79
N THR A 13 26.60 3.78 3.61
CA THR A 13 25.15 3.66 3.48
C THR A 13 24.81 2.38 4.21
N LYS A 14 24.27 2.50 5.43
CA LYS A 14 23.66 1.37 6.11
C LYS A 14 22.54 0.87 5.22
N GLU A 15 22.77 -0.26 4.55
CA GLU A 15 21.70 -1.09 4.08
C GLU A 15 20.88 -1.54 5.30
N HIS A 16 19.69 -0.98 5.47
CA HIS A 16 18.67 -1.60 6.32
C HIS A 16 18.12 -2.80 5.54
N LEU A 17 18.86 -3.89 5.57
CA LEU A 17 18.36 -5.19 5.18
C LEU A 17 17.44 -5.64 6.33
N VAL A 18 16.13 -5.48 6.16
CA VAL A 18 15.17 -6.07 7.09
C VAL A 18 15.18 -7.58 6.84
N GLU A 19 15.77 -8.31 7.77
CA GLU A 19 15.66 -9.76 7.85
C GLU A 19 14.22 -10.11 8.22
N ASN A 20 13.57 -10.88 7.34
CA ASN A 20 12.18 -11.25 7.50
C ASN A 20 12.12 -12.49 8.41
N GLU A 21 12.16 -12.27 9.72
CA GLU A 21 12.08 -13.35 10.70
C GLU A 21 10.71 -14.04 10.64
N VAL A 22 10.72 -15.35 10.40
CA VAL A 22 9.51 -16.17 10.46
C VAL A 22 9.11 -16.36 11.92
N VAL A 23 8.35 -15.41 12.48
CA VAL A 23 7.68 -15.63 13.76
C VAL A 23 6.45 -16.51 13.51
N SER A 24 6.68 -17.81 13.58
CA SER A 24 5.62 -18.76 13.90
C SER A 24 5.18 -18.46 15.33
N GLY A 25 4.07 -17.73 15.49
CA GLY A 25 3.59 -17.33 16.81
C GLY A 25 2.27 -16.58 16.78
N GLY A 26 1.16 -17.33 16.86
CA GLY A 26 -0.09 -16.86 17.48
C GLY A 26 -1.01 -15.98 16.62
N HIS A 27 -1.72 -16.59 15.68
CA HIS A 27 -2.97 -16.04 15.15
C HIS A 27 -4.08 -16.19 16.21
N THR A 28 -4.12 -15.29 17.18
CA THR A 28 -5.30 -15.10 18.04
C THR A 28 -6.16 -13.97 17.50
N GLY A 29 -7.04 -14.34 16.57
CA GLY A 29 -8.43 -13.90 16.48
C GLY A 29 -8.72 -12.39 16.40
N ALA A 30 -9.07 -11.95 15.19
CA ALA A 30 -10.21 -11.06 15.00
C ALA A 30 -10.82 -11.33 13.61
N GLY A 31 -11.71 -12.32 13.54
CA GLY A 31 -12.47 -12.61 12.35
C GLY A 31 -13.40 -11.45 12.01
N SER A 32 -13.30 -10.93 10.79
CA SER A 32 -14.41 -10.17 10.19
C SER A 32 -15.27 -11.14 9.40
N LEU A 33 -16.05 -11.93 10.13
CA LEU A 33 -17.23 -12.59 9.59
C LEU A 33 -18.20 -11.49 9.15
N SER A 34 -18.35 -11.30 7.84
CA SER A 34 -19.48 -10.57 7.28
C SER A 34 -20.75 -11.43 7.38
N LYS A 35 -21.24 -11.61 8.61
CA LYS A 35 -22.65 -11.72 9.04
C LYS A 35 -22.66 -12.22 10.47
N SER A 36 -22.90 -11.33 11.41
CA SER A 36 -23.48 -11.70 12.69
C SER A 36 -24.53 -10.67 13.05
N ALA A 37 -25.75 -10.93 12.58
CA ALA A 37 -26.94 -10.44 13.25
C ALA A 37 -27.13 -11.33 14.49
N VAL A 38 -26.51 -10.98 15.61
CA VAL A 38 -26.98 -11.34 16.95
C VAL A 38 -26.30 -10.45 18.00
N ASN A 39 -27.09 -9.53 18.53
CA ASN A 39 -27.05 -8.96 19.88
C ASN A 39 -25.68 -8.90 20.60
N GLY A 40 -24.97 -7.80 20.41
CA GLY A 40 -24.01 -7.27 21.36
C GLY A 40 -24.06 -5.75 21.22
N ALA A 41 -24.32 -5.02 22.30
CA ALA A 41 -24.46 -3.56 22.30
C ALA A 41 -23.14 -2.89 21.86
N GLY A 42 -22.93 -2.83 20.55
CA GLY A 42 -21.76 -2.28 19.89
C GLY A 42 -22.01 -0.85 19.47
N LEU A 43 -21.12 0.05 19.90
CA LEU A 43 -21.14 1.46 19.56
C LEU A 43 -21.32 1.65 18.04
N PRO A 44 -22.05 2.69 17.60
CA PRO A 44 -22.24 2.97 16.17
C PRO A 44 -20.88 3.08 15.47
N ALA A 45 -20.82 2.60 14.23
CA ALA A 45 -19.61 2.71 13.42
C ALA A 45 -19.12 4.17 13.41
N PRO A 46 -17.82 4.44 13.60
CA PRO A 46 -17.31 5.79 13.68
C PRO A 46 -17.74 6.61 12.46
N PRO A 47 -18.11 7.90 12.65
CA PRO A 47 -18.42 8.83 11.58
C PRO A 47 -17.35 8.75 10.49
N ALA A 48 -17.75 8.83 9.22
CA ALA A 48 -16.82 8.72 8.09
C ALA A 48 -15.63 9.70 8.19
N ASN A 49 -15.84 10.87 8.81
CA ASN A 49 -14.83 11.91 9.05
C ASN A 49 -13.72 11.51 10.04
N LEU A 50 -13.94 10.47 10.86
CA LEU A 50 -12.95 10.00 11.85
C LEU A 50 -12.16 8.79 11.37
N ARG A 51 -12.45 8.27 10.17
CA ARG A 51 -11.73 7.12 9.62
C ARG A 51 -10.42 7.60 8.97
N PRO A 52 -9.28 6.96 9.25
CA PRO A 52 -8.03 7.25 8.55
C PRO A 52 -8.22 7.09 7.03
N LYS A 53 -7.69 8.03 6.25
CA LYS A 53 -7.73 7.96 4.79
C LYS A 53 -6.70 6.94 4.30
N LEU A 54 -7.16 5.93 3.57
CA LEU A 54 -6.29 4.95 2.91
C LEU A 54 -5.88 5.50 1.55
N VAL A 55 -4.61 5.86 1.43
CA VAL A 55 -4.01 6.40 0.21
C VAL A 55 -3.06 5.36 -0.36
N PHE A 56 -3.20 5.08 -1.65
CA PHE A 56 -2.36 4.14 -2.38
C PHE A 56 -1.65 4.84 -3.54
N HIS A 57 -0.51 4.27 -3.94
CA HIS A 57 0.25 4.68 -5.10
C HIS A 57 0.14 3.60 -6.18
N THR A 58 0.03 4.00 -7.44
CA THR A 58 -0.23 3.10 -8.57
C THR A 58 0.61 3.51 -9.79
N GLN A 59 0.96 2.54 -10.63
CA GLN A 59 1.65 2.72 -11.90
C GLN A 59 1.07 1.73 -12.91
N LEU A 60 1.09 2.08 -14.19
CA LEU A 60 0.71 1.18 -15.27
C LEU A 60 1.84 0.17 -15.53
N ALA A 61 1.49 -1.07 -15.89
CA ALA A 61 2.43 -2.17 -16.05
C ALA A 61 3.49 -1.92 -17.15
N HIS A 62 3.14 -1.16 -18.19
CA HIS A 62 4.04 -0.78 -19.29
C HIS A 62 4.94 0.43 -18.95
N GLY A 63 4.89 0.90 -17.71
CA GLY A 63 5.64 2.06 -17.24
C GLY A 63 4.84 3.36 -17.37
N SER A 64 4.60 4.01 -16.24
CA SER A 64 4.01 5.34 -16.15
C SER A 64 4.55 6.09 -14.94
N PRO A 65 4.39 7.42 -14.87
CA PRO A 65 4.52 8.14 -13.60
C PRO A 65 3.62 7.54 -12.52
N THR A 66 3.99 7.74 -11.25
CA THR A 66 3.21 7.25 -10.11
C THR A 66 1.96 8.10 -9.90
N GLY A 67 0.80 7.45 -9.98
CA GLY A 67 -0.49 8.01 -9.59
C GLY A 67 -0.79 7.79 -8.11
N ARG A 68 -1.68 8.60 -7.55
CA ARG A 68 -2.08 8.52 -6.13
C ARG A 68 -3.61 8.44 -6.07
N ILE A 69 -4.14 7.42 -5.41
CA ILE A 69 -5.57 7.08 -5.38
C ILE A 69 -6.05 6.84 -3.95
N GLU A 70 -7.31 7.14 -3.68
CA GLU A 70 -7.99 6.88 -2.40
C GLU A 70 -9.51 6.77 -2.61
N GLY A 71 -10.24 6.32 -1.58
CA GLY A 71 -11.70 6.38 -1.54
C GLY A 71 -12.43 5.34 -2.40
N PHE A 72 -11.89 4.12 -2.52
CA PHE A 72 -12.56 2.98 -3.17
C PHE A 72 -12.91 1.90 -2.15
N GLY A 73 -14.08 1.27 -2.29
CA GLY A 73 -14.55 0.17 -1.44
C GLY A 73 -14.57 -1.19 -2.15
N ASN A 74 -14.36 -1.23 -3.46
CA ASN A 74 -14.35 -2.45 -4.26
C ASN A 74 -13.42 -2.31 -5.49
N VAL A 75 -13.23 -3.42 -6.22
CA VAL A 75 -12.33 -3.50 -7.38
C VAL A 75 -12.81 -2.64 -8.56
N LYS A 76 -14.13 -2.51 -8.76
CA LYS A 76 -14.68 -1.66 -9.84
C LYS A 76 -14.35 -0.19 -9.60
N GLU A 77 -14.51 0.28 -8.37
CA GLU A 77 -14.15 1.64 -7.95
C GLU A 77 -12.65 1.87 -7.98
N LEU A 78 -11.85 0.86 -7.62
CA LEU A 78 -10.39 0.91 -7.77
C LEU A 78 -9.98 1.20 -9.21
N TYR A 79 -10.52 0.45 -10.18
CA TYR A 79 -10.23 0.68 -11.60
C TYR A 79 -10.73 2.04 -12.09
N ALA A 80 -11.88 2.52 -11.61
CA ALA A 80 -12.32 3.87 -11.90
C ALA A 80 -11.32 4.93 -11.39
N LYS A 81 -10.77 4.77 -10.18
CA LYS A 81 -9.76 5.69 -9.63
C LYS A 81 -8.44 5.66 -10.39
N ILE A 82 -7.99 4.49 -10.84
CA ILE A 82 -6.81 4.38 -11.69
C ILE A 82 -7.05 5.05 -13.05
N ALA A 83 -8.21 4.80 -13.66
CA ALA A 83 -8.62 5.41 -14.92
C ALA A 83 -8.65 6.94 -14.87
N GLU A 84 -9.22 7.51 -13.79
CA GLU A 84 -9.24 8.96 -13.53
C GLU A 84 -7.83 9.56 -13.51
N VAL A 85 -6.88 8.93 -12.80
CA VAL A 85 -5.52 9.46 -12.66
C VAL A 85 -4.71 9.37 -13.95
N PHE A 86 -4.90 8.32 -14.73
CA PHE A 86 -4.15 8.09 -15.97
C PHE A 86 -4.88 8.56 -17.24
N ASN A 87 -6.07 9.17 -17.11
CA ASN A 87 -6.90 9.63 -18.23
C ASN A 87 -7.15 8.53 -19.28
N ILE A 88 -7.40 7.30 -18.82
CA ILE A 88 -7.71 6.14 -19.66
C ILE A 88 -9.13 5.66 -19.39
N THR A 89 -9.70 4.85 -20.29
CA THR A 89 -11.00 4.23 -20.01
C THR A 89 -10.83 3.02 -19.07
N PRO A 90 -11.75 2.76 -18.12
CA PRO A 90 -11.61 1.63 -17.19
C PRO A 90 -11.41 0.24 -17.85
N PRO A 91 -12.05 -0.08 -19.00
CA PRO A 91 -11.80 -1.33 -19.71
C PRO A 91 -10.37 -1.48 -20.22
N GLU A 92 -9.67 -0.37 -20.51
CA GLU A 92 -8.30 -0.39 -21.01
C GLU A 92 -7.27 -0.79 -19.94
N ILE A 93 -7.63 -0.81 -18.65
CA ILE A 93 -6.69 -1.16 -17.57
C ILE A 93 -6.26 -2.63 -17.64
N ILE A 94 -7.15 -3.53 -18.10
CA ILE A 94 -6.88 -4.97 -18.17
C ILE A 94 -6.31 -5.37 -19.54
N LEU A 95 -6.58 -4.56 -20.57
CA LEU A 95 -6.37 -4.93 -21.97
C LEU A 95 -5.11 -4.34 -22.62
N ARG A 96 -4.32 -3.53 -21.89
CA ARG A 96 -3.07 -2.92 -22.38
C ARG A 96 -1.83 -3.52 -21.73
#